data_AF-A0A7C4VX92-F1
#
_entry.id   AF-A0A7C4VX92-F1
#
_cell.length_a   1.000
_cell.length_b   1.000
_cell.length_c   1.000
_cell.angle_alpha   90.00
_cell.angle_beta   90.00
_cell.angle_gamma   90.00
#
_symmetry.space_group_name_H-M   'P 1'
#
loop_
_entity.id
_entity.type
_entity.pdbx_description
1 polymer ?
#
loop_
_entity_poly.entity_id
_entity_poly.type
_entity_poly.pdbx_seq_one_letter_code
_entity_poly.pdbx_strand_id
1 'polypeptide(L)'
;MTKRICLWSGPRNISTALMYSFAQRADTTVVDEPLYAHYLSTTDAHTYHPGSAEVMAVQENDGAKVVREVILGDYPTRLVFFKHMTHHLVNLDWDFLDQTINVLLTRDPRDMLPSYAKNVKQPTLRDTDYADHLKLLDYLRSRGQTPPVLEAKQVLLNPRGVLSRLCQQIGIPFDEAMLSWPAGPRPEDGVWAKHWYHSVHQSTGFEAYRPKASPFPEHLKPLLAECQPYYEQLAALAIQADQSQPEG
;
A
#
# COMPACT_ATOMS: atom_id res chain seq x y z
N MET A 1 5.35 22.07 -10.18
CA MET A 1 5.80 21.40 -8.95
C MET A 1 5.34 19.95 -9.02
N THR A 2 6.24 19.00 -8.77
CA THR A 2 5.94 17.56 -8.79
C THR A 2 4.98 17.20 -7.67
N LYS A 3 3.85 16.53 -7.99
CA LYS A 3 2.93 16.00 -6.98
C LYS A 3 3.43 14.63 -6.52
N ARG A 4 3.61 14.47 -5.22
CA ARG A 4 4.10 13.24 -4.59
C ARG A 4 2.93 12.55 -3.91
N ILE A 5 2.62 11.32 -4.31
CA ILE A 5 1.51 10.54 -3.79
C ILE A 5 2.11 9.39 -2.99
N CYS A 6 1.92 9.40 -1.67
CA CYS A 6 2.34 8.33 -0.78
C CYS A 6 1.13 7.43 -0.47
N LEU A 7 1.14 6.22 -1.03
CA LEU A 7 0.19 5.17 -0.67
C LEU A 7 0.72 4.41 0.55
N TRP A 8 0.08 4.59 1.69
CA TRP A 8 0.35 3.92 2.96
C TRP A 8 -0.55 2.69 3.09
N SER A 9 0.07 1.51 3.04
CA SER A 9 -0.63 0.23 3.00
C SER A 9 -0.24 -0.68 4.16
N GLY A 10 -1.07 -1.70 4.39
CA GLY A 10 -0.67 -2.91 5.11
C GLY A 10 -0.07 -3.98 4.20
N PRO A 11 0.44 -5.11 4.74
CA PRO A 11 0.83 -6.24 3.90
C PRO A 11 -0.40 -6.83 3.20
N ARG A 12 -0.18 -7.43 2.02
CA ARG A 12 -1.20 -8.20 1.26
C ARG A 12 -2.49 -7.39 0.95
N ASN A 13 -2.36 -6.10 0.66
CA ASN A 13 -3.45 -5.13 0.50
C ASN A 13 -3.64 -4.64 -0.95
N ILE A 14 -3.23 -5.38 -1.98
CA ILE A 14 -3.21 -4.95 -3.40
C ILE A 14 -2.38 -3.69 -3.70
N SER A 15 -1.54 -3.22 -2.77
CA SER A 15 -0.70 -2.03 -2.94
C SER A 15 0.23 -2.10 -4.16
N THR A 16 0.80 -3.26 -4.46
CA THR A 16 1.58 -3.45 -5.69
C THR A 16 0.73 -3.36 -6.96
N ALA A 17 -0.53 -3.81 -6.96
CA ALA A 17 -1.43 -3.64 -8.11
C ALA A 17 -1.78 -2.15 -8.32
N LEU A 18 -1.95 -1.38 -7.24
CA LEU A 18 -2.09 0.09 -7.32
C LEU A 18 -0.81 0.75 -7.85
N MET A 19 0.37 0.29 -7.43
CA MET A 19 1.64 0.77 -8.01
C MET A 19 1.69 0.49 -9.52
N TYR A 20 1.32 -0.72 -9.95
CA TYR A 20 1.30 -1.09 -11.38
C TYR A 20 0.29 -0.26 -12.17
N SER A 21 -0.86 0.02 -11.57
CA SER A 21 -1.89 0.91 -12.10
C SER A 21 -1.35 2.33 -12.34
N PHE A 22 -0.72 2.95 -11.33
CA PHE A 22 -0.09 4.27 -11.50
C PHE A 22 1.08 4.25 -12.48
N ALA A 23 1.81 3.13 -12.58
CA ALA A 23 2.91 2.96 -13.53
C ALA A 23 2.47 2.90 -15.00
N GLN A 24 1.17 2.78 -15.29
CA GLN A 24 0.67 2.85 -16.67
C GLN A 24 0.48 4.28 -17.17
N ARG A 25 0.48 5.27 -16.26
CA ARG A 25 0.32 6.66 -16.64
C ARG A 25 1.61 7.21 -17.21
N ALA A 26 1.54 7.85 -18.38
CA ALA A 26 2.71 8.44 -19.03
C ALA A 26 3.33 9.62 -18.24
N ASP A 27 2.59 10.22 -17.31
CA ASP A 27 3.00 11.38 -16.52
C ASP A 27 3.55 11.03 -15.12
N THR A 28 3.72 9.74 -14.82
CA THR A 28 3.99 9.22 -13.48
C THR A 28 5.28 8.41 -13.39
N THR A 29 6.09 8.68 -12.37
CA THR A 29 7.13 7.74 -11.89
C THR A 29 6.60 6.98 -10.69
N VAL A 30 6.92 5.69 -10.56
CA VAL A 30 6.59 4.89 -9.38
C VAL A 30 7.84 4.46 -8.63
N VAL A 31 7.73 4.32 -7.32
CA VAL A 31 8.82 3.87 -6.44
C VAL A 31 8.26 2.84 -5.46
N ASP A 32 8.88 1.65 -5.45
CA ASP A 32 8.47 0.52 -4.62
C ASP A 32 9.18 0.55 -3.26
N GLU A 33 8.41 0.66 -2.17
CA GLU A 33 8.82 0.62 -0.76
C GLU A 33 10.20 1.24 -0.47
N PRO A 34 10.39 2.55 -0.67
CA PRO A 34 11.71 3.17 -0.51
C PRO A 34 12.23 3.17 0.94
N LEU A 35 11.36 2.98 1.92
CA LEU A 35 11.70 2.91 3.36
C LEU A 35 11.93 1.49 3.87
N TYR A 36 11.95 0.47 3.01
CA TYR A 36 12.00 -0.92 3.48
C TYR A 36 13.33 -1.29 4.13
N ALA A 37 14.47 -0.94 3.52
CA ALA A 37 15.78 -1.14 4.16
C ALA A 37 15.91 -0.37 5.49
N HIS A 38 15.35 0.84 5.58
CA HIS A 38 15.32 1.58 6.84
C HIS A 38 14.58 0.82 7.94
N TYR A 39 13.38 0.31 7.64
CA TYR A 39 12.61 -0.51 8.57
C TYR A 39 13.39 -1.76 9.02
N LEU A 40 13.98 -2.48 8.08
CA LEU A 40 14.71 -3.72 8.38
C LEU A 40 15.96 -3.47 9.24
N SER A 41 16.70 -2.40 8.97
CA SER A 41 17.94 -2.07 9.67
C SER A 41 17.75 -1.45 11.06
N THR A 42 16.58 -0.86 11.33
CA THR A 42 16.29 -0.18 12.60
C THR A 42 15.37 -0.99 13.53
N THR A 43 14.98 -2.19 13.12
CA THR A 43 14.09 -3.08 13.88
C THR A 43 14.60 -4.52 13.85
N ASP A 44 13.93 -5.42 14.58
CA ASP A 44 14.16 -6.85 14.55
C ASP A 44 13.54 -7.55 13.32
N ALA A 45 12.89 -6.80 12.43
CA ALA A 45 12.21 -7.34 11.24
C ALA A 45 13.13 -8.08 10.27
N HIS A 46 14.40 -7.69 10.20
CA HIS A 46 15.41 -8.37 9.40
C HIS A 46 15.58 -9.87 9.75
N THR A 47 15.17 -10.28 10.95
CA THR A 47 15.29 -11.68 11.41
C THR A 47 14.21 -12.61 10.85
N TYR A 48 13.06 -12.08 10.41
CA TYR A 48 11.93 -12.88 9.93
C TYR A 48 11.39 -12.46 8.55
N HIS A 49 11.78 -11.28 8.03
CA HIS A 49 11.43 -10.89 6.66
C HIS A 49 12.32 -11.60 5.63
N PRO A 50 11.74 -12.21 4.57
CA PRO A 50 12.51 -12.87 3.53
C PRO A 50 13.30 -11.86 2.68
N GLY A 51 14.56 -12.19 2.40
CA GLY A 51 15.43 -11.38 1.54
C GLY A 51 16.02 -10.13 2.21
N SER A 52 15.89 -9.98 3.54
CA SER A 52 16.28 -8.76 4.26
C SER A 52 17.71 -8.29 3.99
N ALA A 53 18.68 -9.21 3.95
CA ALA A 53 20.07 -8.87 3.65
C ALA A 53 20.25 -8.29 2.24
N GLU A 54 19.52 -8.82 1.24
CA GLU A 54 19.56 -8.28 -0.12
C GLU A 54 18.94 -6.89 -0.19
N VAL A 55 17.81 -6.68 0.50
CA VAL A 55 17.13 -5.36 0.56
C VAL A 55 18.04 -4.31 1.17
N MET A 56 18.62 -4.59 2.34
CA MET A 56 19.52 -3.65 3.04
C MET A 56 20.81 -3.37 2.26
N ALA A 57 21.23 -4.28 1.37
CA ALA A 57 22.42 -4.08 0.54
C ALA A 57 22.18 -3.16 -0.68
N VAL A 58 20.94 -3.07 -1.17
CA VAL A 58 20.63 -2.33 -2.42
C VAL A 58 19.86 -1.03 -2.19
N GLN A 59 19.20 -0.86 -1.05
CA GLN A 59 18.49 0.37 -0.69
C GLN A 59 19.23 1.18 0.39
N GLU A 60 18.94 2.48 0.46
CA GLU A 60 19.41 3.34 1.56
C GLU A 60 18.74 2.94 2.89
N ASN A 61 19.55 2.81 3.94
CA ASN A 61 19.15 2.34 5.26
C ASN A 61 18.83 3.53 6.20
N ASP A 62 19.38 4.70 5.90
CA ASP A 62 19.05 5.95 6.60
C ASP A 62 17.73 6.53 6.05
N GLY A 63 16.65 6.33 6.79
CA GLY A 63 15.32 6.78 6.38
C GLY A 63 15.22 8.32 6.26
N ALA A 64 16.03 9.09 6.99
CA ALA A 64 16.05 10.54 6.82
C ALA A 64 16.66 10.95 5.47
N LYS A 65 17.67 10.21 4.98
CA LYS A 65 18.16 10.38 3.60
C LYS A 65 17.11 9.94 2.58
N VAL A 66 16.45 8.81 2.79
CA VAL A 66 15.35 8.36 1.90
C VAL A 66 14.29 9.45 1.78
N VAL A 67 13.86 10.05 2.89
CA VAL A 67 12.90 11.15 2.87
C VAL A 67 13.40 12.33 2.05
N ARG A 68 14.63 12.81 2.28
CA ARG A 68 15.17 13.99 1.60
C ARG A 68 15.48 13.76 0.11
N GLU A 69 16.09 12.63 -0.21
CA GLU A 69 16.70 12.39 -1.52
C GLU A 69 15.80 11.58 -2.46
N VAL A 70 14.91 10.75 -1.91
CA VAL A 70 13.99 9.91 -2.69
C VAL A 70 12.58 10.48 -2.62
N ILE A 71 11.96 10.56 -1.44
CA ILE A 71 10.55 10.99 -1.35
C ILE A 71 10.41 12.45 -1.80
N LEU A 72 11.23 13.35 -1.24
CA LEU A 72 11.24 14.77 -1.57
C LEU A 72 12.21 15.14 -2.70
N GLY A 73 12.90 14.14 -3.28
CA GLY A 73 13.84 14.32 -4.38
C GLY A 73 13.19 14.81 -5.68
N ASP A 74 14.03 15.09 -6.67
CA ASP A 74 13.62 15.54 -7.99
C ASP A 74 13.28 14.37 -8.91
N TYR A 75 12.23 14.55 -9.72
CA TYR A 75 11.78 13.57 -10.70
C TYR A 75 11.44 14.24 -12.03
N PRO A 76 11.67 13.56 -13.17
CA PRO A 76 11.37 14.11 -14.50
C PRO A 76 9.87 14.16 -14.81
N THR A 77 9.07 13.42 -14.05
CA THR A 77 7.62 13.29 -14.23
C THR A 77 6.84 14.27 -13.36
N ARG A 78 5.58 14.51 -13.73
CA ARG A 78 4.70 15.44 -12.99
C ARG A 78 4.18 14.82 -11.70
N LEU A 79 3.99 13.51 -11.69
CA LEU A 79 3.51 12.73 -10.56
C LEU A 79 4.57 11.71 -10.15
N VAL A 80 4.71 11.50 -8.84
CA VAL A 80 5.51 10.40 -8.30
C VAL A 80 4.65 9.64 -7.32
N PHE A 81 4.50 8.34 -7.53
CA PHE A 81 3.71 7.45 -6.69
C PHE A 81 4.65 6.56 -5.88
N PHE A 82 4.63 6.72 -4.57
CA PHE A 82 5.38 5.90 -3.64
C PHE A 82 4.44 4.89 -3.00
N LYS A 83 4.75 3.62 -3.17
CA LYS A 83 4.06 2.55 -2.47
C LYS A 83 4.82 2.24 -1.18
N HIS A 84 4.16 2.40 -0.04
CA HIS A 84 4.74 2.21 1.29
C HIS A 84 3.98 1.17 2.10
N MET A 85 4.66 0.64 3.13
CA MET A 85 4.02 0.04 4.29
C MET A 85 4.08 1.02 5.46
N THR A 86 3.00 1.13 6.23
CA THR A 86 2.89 2.18 7.26
C THR A 86 3.89 1.99 8.41
N HIS A 87 4.14 0.75 8.82
CA HIS A 87 5.10 0.39 9.86
C HIS A 87 6.55 0.70 9.46
N HIS A 88 6.82 1.03 8.19
CA HIS A 88 8.14 1.51 7.76
C HIS A 88 8.42 2.96 8.21
N LEU A 89 7.43 3.69 8.75
CA LEU A 89 7.59 5.03 9.32
C LEU A 89 8.28 5.07 10.69
N VAL A 90 8.83 3.92 11.14
CA VAL A 90 9.52 3.78 12.43
C VAL A 90 10.69 4.75 12.54
N ASN A 91 10.86 5.39 13.70
CA ASN A 91 11.99 6.28 14.00
C ASN A 91 12.20 7.44 13.00
N LEU A 92 11.14 7.90 12.34
CA LEU A 92 11.18 9.04 11.42
C LEU A 92 10.39 10.24 11.94
N ASP A 93 10.86 11.43 11.56
CA ASP A 93 10.07 12.64 11.64
C ASP A 93 9.03 12.63 10.51
N TRP A 94 7.76 12.86 10.85
CA TRP A 94 6.62 12.79 9.94
C TRP A 94 6.28 14.15 9.31
N ASP A 95 7.02 15.21 9.60
CA ASP A 95 6.80 16.55 9.03
C ASP A 95 6.87 16.58 7.49
N PHE A 96 7.61 15.66 6.87
CA PHE A 96 7.67 15.57 5.40
C PHE A 96 6.31 15.24 4.75
N LEU A 97 5.38 14.65 5.51
CA LEU A 97 4.04 14.29 5.02
C LEU A 97 3.19 15.52 4.66
N ASP A 98 3.58 16.72 5.11
CA ASP A 98 2.92 17.98 4.71
C ASP A 98 3.25 18.37 3.25
N GLN A 99 4.29 17.76 2.68
CA GLN A 99 4.72 18.00 1.30
C GLN A 99 4.28 16.89 0.34
N THR A 100 3.47 15.94 0.83
CA THR A 100 2.97 14.80 0.06
C THR A 100 1.45 14.74 0.10
N ILE A 101 0.88 14.05 -0.88
CA ILE A 101 -0.52 13.63 -0.88
C ILE A 101 -0.56 12.23 -0.30
N ASN A 102 -1.21 12.06 0.85
CA ASN A 102 -1.22 10.81 1.59
C ASN A 102 -2.53 10.05 1.35
N VAL A 103 -2.42 8.78 0.96
CA VAL A 103 -3.55 7.87 0.71
C VAL A 103 -3.36 6.64 1.58
N LEU A 104 -4.39 6.25 2.32
CA LEU A 104 -4.37 5.04 3.14
C LEU A 104 -5.02 3.89 2.39
N LEU A 105 -4.49 2.67 2.54
CA LEU A 105 -5.03 1.45 1.94
C LEU A 105 -5.19 0.35 2.97
N THR A 106 -6.43 -0.07 3.17
CA THR A 106 -6.79 -1.16 4.09
C THR A 106 -7.48 -2.32 3.36
N ARG A 107 -7.64 -3.44 4.07
CA ARG A 107 -8.30 -4.66 3.62
C ARG A 107 -8.85 -5.38 4.82
N ASP A 108 -9.91 -6.14 4.62
CA ASP A 108 -10.45 -7.00 5.68
C ASP A 108 -9.36 -7.94 6.25
N PRO A 109 -9.08 -7.90 7.57
CA PRO A 109 -8.09 -8.77 8.20
C PRO A 109 -8.40 -10.25 8.03
N ARG A 110 -9.68 -10.64 7.87
CA ARG A 110 -10.09 -12.01 7.57
C ARG A 110 -9.55 -12.51 6.23
N ASP A 111 -9.48 -11.63 5.24
CA ASP A 111 -8.95 -11.93 3.92
C ASP A 111 -7.42 -11.78 3.88
N MET A 112 -6.87 -10.83 4.63
CA MET A 112 -5.44 -10.49 4.64
C MET A 112 -4.60 -11.51 5.42
N LEU A 113 -4.93 -11.77 6.69
CA LEU A 113 -4.10 -12.52 7.64
C LEU A 113 -3.69 -13.91 7.15
N PRO A 114 -4.59 -14.75 6.58
CA PRO A 114 -4.20 -16.07 6.11
C PRO A 114 -3.20 -16.03 4.95
N SER A 115 -3.21 -14.96 4.14
CA SER A 115 -2.21 -14.80 3.09
C SER A 115 -0.87 -14.36 3.66
N TYR A 116 -0.88 -13.49 4.67
CA TYR A 116 0.34 -12.97 5.28
C TYR A 116 1.07 -14.06 6.09
N ALA A 117 0.31 -14.88 6.82
CA ALA A 117 0.82 -15.99 7.62
C ALA A 117 1.57 -17.08 6.84
N LYS A 118 1.48 -17.09 5.49
CA LYS A 118 2.27 -17.98 4.63
C LYS A 118 3.76 -17.66 4.72
N ASN A 119 4.09 -16.37 4.71
CA ASN A 119 5.45 -15.85 4.69
C ASN A 119 5.96 -15.47 6.08
N VAL A 120 5.10 -14.91 6.94
CA VAL A 120 5.45 -14.53 8.33
C VAL A 120 4.69 -15.44 9.28
N LYS A 121 5.39 -16.35 9.97
CA LYS A 121 4.74 -17.46 10.70
C LYS A 121 3.97 -17.04 11.94
N GLN A 122 4.40 -15.98 12.61
CA GLN A 122 3.79 -15.48 13.84
C GLN A 122 3.59 -13.97 13.72
N PRO A 123 2.64 -13.52 12.87
CA PRO A 123 2.37 -12.10 12.73
C PRO A 123 1.82 -11.55 14.04
N THR A 124 2.17 -10.31 14.34
CA THR A 124 1.67 -9.51 15.45
C THR A 124 0.84 -8.34 14.92
N LEU A 125 0.14 -7.62 15.79
CA LEU A 125 -0.63 -6.44 15.37
C LEU A 125 0.25 -5.39 14.66
N ARG A 126 1.50 -5.23 15.10
CA ARG A 126 2.48 -4.33 14.49
C ARG A 126 2.72 -4.65 13.02
N ASP A 127 2.75 -5.93 12.67
CA ASP A 127 3.05 -6.40 11.32
C ASP A 127 1.89 -6.20 10.34
N THR A 128 0.71 -5.79 10.83
CA THR A 128 -0.52 -5.70 10.04
C THR A 128 -0.90 -4.28 9.60
N ASP A 129 -0.21 -3.26 10.13
CA ASP A 129 -0.45 -1.83 9.91
C ASP A 129 -1.79 -1.27 10.36
N TYR A 130 -2.75 -2.05 10.88
CA TYR A 130 -4.07 -1.51 11.22
C TYR A 130 -4.02 -0.43 12.32
N ALA A 131 -3.25 -0.67 13.38
CA ALA A 131 -3.08 0.34 14.44
C ALA A 131 -2.28 1.55 13.95
N ASP A 132 -1.24 1.33 13.15
CA ASP A 132 -0.38 2.41 12.65
C ASP A 132 -1.08 3.25 11.58
N HIS A 133 -2.01 2.68 10.80
CA HIS A 133 -2.89 3.42 9.91
C HIS A 133 -3.77 4.43 10.66
N LEU A 134 -4.35 4.08 11.80
CA LEU A 134 -5.13 5.04 12.58
C LEU A 134 -4.24 6.14 13.17
N LYS A 135 -3.05 5.79 13.68
CA LYS A 135 -2.07 6.81 14.14
C LYS A 135 -1.69 7.77 13.03
N LEU A 136 -1.43 7.26 11.83
CA LEU A 136 -1.12 8.07 10.65
C LEU A 136 -2.31 8.93 10.24
N LEU A 137 -3.51 8.38 10.21
CA LEU A 137 -4.73 9.11 9.90
C LEU A 137 -4.96 10.27 10.88
N ASP A 138 -4.81 10.01 12.18
CA ASP A 138 -4.98 11.02 13.23
C ASP A 138 -3.91 12.11 13.15
N TYR A 139 -2.66 11.72 12.90
CA TYR A 139 -1.57 12.65 12.65
C TYR A 139 -1.89 13.57 11.46
N LEU A 140 -2.21 13.00 10.30
CA LEU A 140 -2.53 13.77 9.09
C LEU A 140 -3.72 14.72 9.31
N ARG A 141 -4.77 14.27 10.01
CA ARG A 141 -5.91 15.11 10.40
C ARG A 141 -5.51 16.25 11.32
N SER A 142 -4.60 16.01 12.27
CA SER A 142 -4.08 17.07 13.15
C SER A 142 -3.28 18.13 12.41
N ARG A 143 -2.69 17.78 11.25
CA ARG A 143 -2.05 18.71 10.29
C ARG A 143 -3.05 19.40 9.35
N GLY A 144 -4.35 19.15 9.50
CA GLY A 144 -5.40 19.72 8.65
C GLY A 144 -5.61 19.00 7.32
N GLN A 145 -5.01 17.82 7.13
CA GLN A 145 -5.20 17.01 5.93
C GLN A 145 -6.43 16.09 6.05
N THR A 146 -7.04 15.75 4.92
CA THR A 146 -8.14 14.77 4.83
C THR A 146 -7.75 13.65 3.86
N PRO A 147 -6.90 12.70 4.29
CA PRO A 147 -6.37 11.68 3.39
C PRO A 147 -7.47 10.74 2.89
N PRO A 148 -7.53 10.43 1.58
CA PRO A 148 -8.40 9.39 1.07
C PRO A 148 -8.08 8.04 1.69
N VAL A 149 -9.12 7.26 1.99
CA VAL A 149 -8.97 5.86 2.40
C VAL A 149 -9.50 4.96 1.30
N LEU A 150 -8.69 3.99 0.90
CA LEU A 150 -9.05 2.91 0.00
C LEU A 150 -9.25 1.64 0.81
N GLU A 151 -10.22 0.83 0.40
CA GLU A 151 -10.36 -0.54 0.86
C GLU A 151 -10.22 -1.48 -0.34
N ALA A 152 -9.38 -2.51 -0.19
CA ALA A 152 -8.99 -3.38 -1.29
C ALA A 152 -10.21 -4.01 -1.99
N LYS A 153 -11.20 -4.55 -1.26
CA LYS A 153 -12.40 -5.11 -1.86
C LYS A 153 -13.21 -4.06 -2.64
N GLN A 154 -13.35 -2.83 -2.16
CA GLN A 154 -14.01 -1.76 -2.92
C GLN A 154 -13.29 -1.49 -4.24
N VAL A 155 -11.96 -1.41 -4.22
CA VAL A 155 -11.16 -1.25 -5.46
C VAL A 155 -11.42 -2.43 -6.40
N LEU A 156 -11.40 -3.68 -5.92
CA LEU A 156 -11.58 -4.86 -6.77
C LEU A 156 -13.03 -5.04 -7.26
N LEU A 157 -14.03 -4.45 -6.59
CA LEU A 157 -15.43 -4.48 -7.02
C LEU A 157 -15.70 -3.52 -8.18
N ASN A 158 -15.09 -2.33 -8.16
CA ASN A 158 -15.22 -1.36 -9.25
C ASN A 158 -13.93 -0.52 -9.37
N PRO A 159 -12.86 -1.06 -10.00
CA PRO A 159 -11.57 -0.37 -10.07
C PRO A 159 -11.69 1.01 -10.72
N ARG A 160 -12.43 1.11 -11.83
CA ARG A 160 -12.68 2.36 -12.55
C ARG A 160 -13.32 3.41 -11.65
N GLY A 161 -14.43 3.07 -10.99
CA GLY A 161 -15.21 4.01 -10.18
C GLY A 161 -14.48 4.44 -8.90
N VAL A 162 -13.77 3.52 -8.25
CA VAL A 162 -12.98 3.85 -7.05
C VAL A 162 -11.75 4.68 -7.41
N LEU A 163 -10.99 4.30 -8.45
CA LEU A 163 -9.81 5.07 -8.88
C LEU A 163 -10.19 6.44 -9.44
N SER A 164 -11.31 6.57 -10.15
CA SER A 164 -11.79 7.88 -10.61
C SER A 164 -12.04 8.85 -9.46
N ARG A 165 -12.65 8.38 -8.37
CA ARG A 165 -12.89 9.18 -7.16
C ARG A 165 -11.60 9.46 -6.39
N LEU A 166 -10.69 8.50 -6.31
CA LEU A 166 -9.36 8.73 -5.75
C LEU A 166 -8.66 9.87 -6.50
N CYS A 167 -8.58 9.77 -7.83
CA CYS A 167 -7.96 10.78 -8.69
C CYS A 167 -8.60 12.16 -8.49
N GLN A 168 -9.94 12.23 -8.41
CA GLN A 168 -10.66 13.46 -8.10
C GLN A 168 -10.25 14.04 -6.74
N GLN A 169 -10.23 13.23 -5.67
CA GLN A 169 -9.89 13.68 -4.32
C GLN A 169 -8.44 14.17 -4.20
N ILE A 170 -7.51 13.56 -4.94
CA ILE A 170 -6.09 13.97 -4.95
C ILE A 170 -5.75 15.02 -6.02
N GLY A 171 -6.74 15.46 -6.80
CA GLY A 171 -6.59 16.51 -7.80
C GLY A 171 -5.70 16.13 -8.98
N ILE A 172 -5.88 14.92 -9.53
CA ILE A 172 -5.28 14.47 -10.79
C ILE A 172 -6.37 13.91 -11.73
N PRO A 173 -6.18 13.94 -13.06
CA PRO A 173 -7.12 13.30 -13.98
C PRO A 173 -7.02 11.77 -13.86
N PHE A 174 -8.16 11.08 -13.89
CA PHE A 174 -8.17 9.63 -14.11
C PHE A 174 -7.63 9.30 -15.50
N ASP A 175 -6.95 8.17 -15.64
CA ASP A 175 -6.39 7.67 -16.89
C ASP A 175 -6.80 6.21 -17.08
N GLU A 176 -7.37 5.88 -18.25
CA GLU A 176 -7.79 4.52 -18.60
C GLU A 176 -6.66 3.50 -18.51
N ALA A 177 -5.44 3.92 -18.82
CA ALA A 177 -4.27 3.05 -18.77
C ALA A 177 -4.08 2.46 -17.37
N MET A 178 -4.57 3.14 -16.32
CA MET A 178 -4.49 2.66 -14.94
C MET A 178 -5.19 1.32 -14.69
N LEU A 179 -6.07 0.85 -15.58
CA LEU A 179 -6.87 -0.35 -15.36
C LEU A 179 -6.24 -1.64 -15.90
N SER A 180 -5.22 -1.55 -16.75
CA SER A 180 -4.64 -2.71 -17.43
C SER A 180 -3.13 -2.56 -17.59
N TRP A 181 -2.39 -3.64 -17.36
CA TRP A 181 -0.93 -3.68 -17.51
C TRP A 181 -0.49 -5.00 -18.16
N PRO A 182 0.71 -5.08 -18.77
CA PRO A 182 1.26 -6.35 -19.22
C PRO A 182 1.60 -7.24 -18.02
N ALA A 183 1.36 -8.55 -18.15
CA ALA A 183 1.83 -9.52 -17.18
C ALA A 183 3.35 -9.60 -17.15
N GLY A 184 3.92 -9.86 -15.98
CA GLY A 184 5.35 -10.01 -15.74
C GLY A 184 5.89 -9.07 -14.66
N PRO A 185 7.19 -9.22 -14.31
CA PRO A 185 7.87 -8.30 -13.44
C PRO A 185 8.08 -6.94 -14.11
N ARG A 186 8.27 -5.91 -13.29
CA ARG A 186 8.55 -4.56 -13.74
C ARG A 186 9.93 -4.08 -13.31
N PRO A 187 10.57 -3.14 -14.03
CA PRO A 187 11.85 -2.56 -13.62
C PRO A 187 11.79 -1.87 -12.25
N GLU A 188 10.61 -1.40 -11.84
CA GLU A 188 10.42 -0.71 -10.56
C GLU A 188 10.23 -1.67 -9.37
N ASP A 189 10.08 -2.97 -9.62
CA ASP A 189 9.95 -3.97 -8.57
C ASP A 189 11.23 -4.06 -7.72
N GLY A 190 11.08 -3.99 -6.40
CA GLY A 190 12.19 -4.23 -5.50
C GLY A 190 12.72 -5.67 -5.54
N VAL A 191 13.95 -5.89 -5.05
CA VAL A 191 14.57 -7.23 -4.99
C VAL A 191 13.77 -8.26 -4.19
N TRP A 192 12.85 -7.80 -3.33
CA TRP A 192 11.92 -8.63 -2.57
C TRP A 192 10.75 -9.17 -3.41
N ALA A 193 10.52 -8.67 -4.62
CA ALA A 193 9.38 -9.05 -5.46
C ALA A 193 9.25 -10.57 -5.66
N LYS A 194 10.37 -11.28 -5.76
CA LYS A 194 10.43 -12.76 -5.86
C LYS A 194 9.72 -13.49 -4.71
N HIS A 195 9.58 -12.84 -3.54
CA HIS A 195 8.90 -13.40 -2.37
C HIS A 195 7.42 -13.05 -2.28
N TRP A 196 7.00 -11.94 -2.91
CA TRP A 196 5.72 -11.31 -2.60
C TRP A 196 4.79 -11.10 -3.80
N TYR A 197 5.34 -10.96 -5.02
CA TYR A 197 4.65 -10.38 -6.18
C TYR A 197 4.18 -11.41 -7.22
N HIS A 198 4.34 -12.69 -6.95
CA HIS A 198 3.95 -13.77 -7.87
C HIS A 198 2.54 -13.60 -8.47
N SER A 199 1.55 -13.18 -7.67
CA SER A 199 0.17 -12.97 -8.14
C SER A 199 0.04 -11.74 -9.04
N VAL A 200 0.65 -10.60 -8.70
CA VAL A 200 0.56 -9.41 -9.56
C VAL A 200 1.32 -9.60 -10.87
N HIS A 201 2.43 -10.36 -10.86
CA HIS A 201 3.16 -10.72 -12.08
C HIS A 201 2.35 -11.57 -13.05
N GLN A 202 1.31 -12.29 -12.60
CA GLN A 202 0.40 -13.06 -13.46
C GLN A 202 -0.82 -12.26 -13.91
N SER A 203 -1.06 -11.11 -13.28
CA SER A 203 -2.22 -10.28 -13.56
C SER A 203 -1.96 -9.33 -14.74
N THR A 204 -3.03 -8.95 -15.42
CA THR A 204 -3.02 -7.90 -16.46
C THR A 204 -3.88 -6.70 -16.06
N GLY A 205 -4.30 -6.62 -14.80
CA GLY A 205 -5.24 -5.65 -14.28
C GLY A 205 -5.68 -6.04 -12.86
N PHE A 206 -6.63 -5.29 -12.29
CA PHE A 206 -7.20 -5.63 -10.99
C PHE A 206 -8.03 -6.93 -11.09
N GLU A 207 -7.64 -7.95 -10.34
CA GLU A 207 -8.37 -9.21 -10.30
C GLU A 207 -9.72 -9.06 -9.59
N ALA A 208 -10.79 -9.63 -10.16
CA ALA A 208 -12.11 -9.58 -9.52
C ALA A 208 -12.06 -10.20 -8.12
N TYR A 209 -12.70 -9.52 -7.15
CA TYR A 209 -12.77 -10.03 -5.78
C TYR A 209 -13.43 -11.41 -5.74
N ARG A 210 -12.78 -12.35 -5.06
CA ARG A 210 -13.34 -13.68 -4.76
C ARG A 210 -13.24 -13.95 -3.26
N PRO A 211 -14.36 -14.24 -2.58
CA PRO A 211 -14.31 -14.60 -1.17
C PRO A 211 -13.53 -15.91 -0.99
N LYS A 212 -12.74 -16.00 0.08
CA LYS A 212 -12.02 -17.23 0.39
C LYS A 212 -12.98 -18.27 0.97
N ALA A 213 -12.98 -19.46 0.40
CA ALA A 213 -13.78 -20.60 0.88
C ALA A 213 -13.08 -21.42 1.98
N SER A 214 -11.76 -21.27 2.13
CA SER A 214 -11.00 -22.04 3.13
C SER A 214 -11.33 -21.60 4.55
N PRO A 215 -11.33 -22.54 5.53
CA PRO A 215 -11.54 -22.19 6.92
C PRO A 215 -10.46 -21.23 7.42
N PHE A 216 -10.85 -20.29 8.29
CA PHE A 216 -9.91 -19.34 8.88
C PHE A 216 -8.99 -20.06 9.89
N PRO A 217 -7.66 -19.85 9.85
CA PRO A 217 -6.75 -20.52 10.77
C PRO A 217 -7.00 -20.15 12.24
N GLU A 218 -7.22 -21.16 13.10
CA GLU A 218 -7.57 -20.96 14.52
C GLU A 218 -6.54 -20.11 15.29
N HIS A 219 -5.25 -20.34 15.04
CA HIS A 219 -4.17 -19.61 15.72
C HIS A 219 -4.14 -18.10 15.40
N LEU A 220 -4.81 -17.65 14.33
CA LEU A 220 -4.89 -16.23 13.96
C LEU A 220 -6.13 -15.54 14.52
N LYS A 221 -7.07 -16.28 15.15
CA LYS A 221 -8.31 -15.69 15.69
C LYS A 221 -8.08 -14.59 16.73
N PRO A 222 -7.12 -14.72 17.67
CA PRO A 222 -6.82 -13.64 18.60
C PRO A 222 -6.38 -12.36 17.88
N LEU A 223 -5.41 -12.48 16.97
CA LEU A 223 -4.92 -11.36 16.16
C LEU A 223 -6.02 -10.74 15.30
N LEU A 224 -6.89 -11.57 14.70
CA LEU A 224 -8.05 -11.08 13.96
C LEU A 224 -8.94 -10.19 14.84
N ALA A 225 -9.24 -10.62 16.06
CA ALA A 225 -10.04 -9.85 17.00
C ALA A 225 -9.36 -8.53 17.40
N GLU A 226 -8.02 -8.51 17.50
CA GLU A 226 -7.26 -7.29 17.73
C GLU A 226 -7.30 -6.32 16.53
N CYS A 227 -7.19 -6.84 15.30
CA CYS A 227 -7.20 -6.02 14.08
C CYS A 227 -8.58 -5.43 13.74
N GLN A 228 -9.65 -6.16 14.07
CA GLN A 228 -11.01 -5.87 13.61
C GLN A 228 -11.49 -4.44 13.94
N PRO A 229 -11.35 -3.90 15.17
CA PRO A 229 -11.83 -2.56 15.50
C PRO A 229 -11.11 -1.44 14.75
N TYR A 230 -9.83 -1.63 14.44
CA TYR A 230 -9.05 -0.68 13.64
C TYR A 230 -9.49 -0.71 12.16
N TYR A 231 -9.68 -1.92 11.62
CA TYR A 231 -10.18 -2.10 10.27
C TYR A 231 -11.54 -1.45 10.07
N GLU A 232 -12.49 -1.65 10.98
CA GLU A 232 -13.86 -1.10 10.88
C GLU A 232 -13.86 0.42 10.81
N GLN A 233 -13.01 1.09 11.62
CA GLN A 233 -12.85 2.54 11.57
C GLN A 233 -12.28 3.03 10.23
N LEU A 234 -11.27 2.35 9.69
CA LEU A 234 -10.70 2.69 8.38
C LEU A 234 -11.70 2.43 7.24
N ALA A 235 -12.38 1.28 7.26
CA ALA A 235 -13.33 0.86 6.24
C ALA A 235 -14.55 1.79 6.17
N ALA A 236 -15.00 2.34 7.30
CA ALA A 236 -16.08 3.33 7.34
C ALA A 236 -15.74 4.63 6.60
N LEU A 237 -14.45 4.94 6.43
CA LEU A 237 -13.97 6.12 5.72
C LEU A 237 -13.62 5.83 4.26
N ALA A 238 -13.67 4.56 3.84
CA ALA A 238 -13.18 4.15 2.54
C ALA A 238 -14.09 4.65 1.40
N ILE A 239 -13.47 4.98 0.27
CA ILE A 239 -14.19 5.20 -0.99
C ILE A 239 -14.93 3.90 -1.36
N GLN A 240 -16.26 3.96 -1.34
CA GLN A 240 -17.11 2.80 -1.64
C GLN A 240 -17.25 2.62 -3.13
N ALA A 241 -17.16 1.41 -3.67
CA ALA A 241 -17.58 1.14 -5.04
C ALA A 241 -19.04 1.56 -5.23
N ASP A 242 -19.34 2.31 -6.29
CA ASP A 242 -20.74 2.60 -6.60
C ASP A 242 -21.44 1.28 -6.92
N GLN A 243 -22.64 1.08 -6.38
CA GLN A 243 -23.54 0.03 -6.84
C GLN A 243 -24.10 0.44 -8.21
N SER A 244 -23.26 0.49 -9.24
CA SER A 244 -23.75 0.61 -10.61
C SER A 244 -24.44 -0.70 -10.97
N GLN A 245 -25.75 -0.61 -11.20
CA GLN A 245 -26.64 -1.66 -11.70
C GLN A 245 -25.96 -2.45 -12.84
N PRO A 246 -26.22 -3.77 -12.96
CA PRO A 246 -25.70 -4.52 -14.10
C PRO A 246 -26.18 -3.82 -15.38
N GLU A 247 -25.24 -3.44 -16.24
CA GLU A 247 -25.55 -3.00 -17.59
C GLU A 247 -26.37 -4.11 -18.26
N GLY A 248 -27.61 -3.75 -18.64
CA GLY A 248 -28.56 -4.64 -19.30
C GLY A 248 -28.26 -4.83 -20.78
#